data_AF-A0AA39MAU3-F1
#
_entry.id   AF-A0AA39MAU3-F1
#
_cell.length_a   1.000
_cell.length_b   1.000
_cell.length_c   1.000
_cell.angle_alpha   90.00
_cell.angle_beta   90.00
_cell.angle_gamma   90.00
#
_symmetry.space_group_name_H-M   'P 1'
#
loop_
_entity.id
_entity.type
_entity.pdbx_description
1 polymer ?
#
loop_
_entity_poly.entity_id
_entity_poly.type
_entity_poly.pdbx_seq_one_letter_code
_entity_poly.pdbx_strand_id
1 'polypeptide(L)'
;MDLLSHDLVDHLVQFLPRTDLKTIANAACGRLELSNWKLVAERHLKERYLLDVDVYIPYEDELETVPKRRKMEEGEKAGDEKETVFVLVQRRSFTRGSAYHWDFKRMKYASLGDVKFDSDRWIDRKQHRPCDVRKMLPILSLPVATRADSFVKSSFCIDNISSSRDIDLTMKMAEVVQKTFAKINVWSSAVGTHPRVDSFIRDYINHQAFLEDAEFSCGGISEDRIVSLFKERRITPLTVHVPVDSLSYQKVQEILENWKNSDGYVAGYRELEMPMSGNRWTALKRSWHNVRGYLPHPSKRSSLQFSTESFKIVKFEPWHSAVNFDWIESLIEDWKKSDGFFIVKGKHSVQLRMANEEWDKLVQKYDPTTGWEPGLLPSIHHPSKFGSLHIWKDRRYRTESAIEIGVTLEFLSDAELESLISKWKKGCGEFVVDAEQHKLKKIQVSMNRRTFQRLEGFVQHPTANARLMIAKVCTDYRIAVVPIDAEEVDDWNLKLLFGSQ
;
A
#
# COMPACT_ATOMS: atom_id res chain seq x y z
N MET A 1 -8.91 -10.19 -37.18
CA MET A 1 -9.95 -9.82 -36.19
C MET A 1 -11.15 -9.13 -36.83
N ASP A 2 -11.09 -8.90 -38.14
CA ASP A 2 -12.03 -8.07 -38.91
C ASP A 2 -13.32 -8.81 -39.29
N LEU A 3 -13.35 -10.13 -39.09
CA LEU A 3 -14.48 -11.02 -39.37
C LEU A 3 -15.32 -11.38 -38.14
N LEU A 4 -15.00 -10.83 -36.96
CA LEU A 4 -15.81 -11.09 -35.78
C LEU A 4 -17.15 -10.35 -35.91
N SER A 5 -18.25 -11.06 -35.63
CA SER A 5 -19.58 -10.46 -35.58
C SER A 5 -19.63 -9.38 -34.48
N HIS A 6 -20.50 -8.39 -34.67
CA HIS A 6 -20.70 -7.33 -33.68
C HIS A 6 -20.99 -7.90 -32.28
N ASP A 7 -21.78 -8.98 -32.18
CA ASP A 7 -22.14 -9.58 -30.88
C ASP A 7 -20.97 -10.27 -30.19
N LEU A 8 -20.10 -10.93 -30.96
CA LEU A 8 -18.88 -11.51 -30.40
C LEU A 8 -17.91 -10.42 -29.93
N VAL A 9 -17.80 -9.33 -30.69
CA VAL A 9 -17.00 -8.16 -30.28
C VAL A 9 -17.61 -7.51 -29.02
N ASP A 10 -18.93 -7.33 -28.94
CA ASP A 10 -19.65 -6.81 -27.75
C ASP A 10 -19.37 -7.68 -26.53
N HIS A 11 -19.45 -9.00 -26.68
CA HIS A 11 -19.16 -9.97 -25.64
C HIS A 11 -17.69 -9.95 -25.18
N LEU A 12 -16.72 -9.91 -26.10
CA LEU A 12 -15.30 -9.83 -25.74
C LEU A 12 -14.98 -8.52 -25.05
N VAL A 13 -15.46 -7.41 -25.61
CA VAL A 13 -15.23 -6.07 -25.08
C VAL A 13 -15.73 -5.97 -23.65
N GLN A 14 -16.88 -6.58 -23.30
CA GLN A 14 -17.48 -6.50 -21.95
C GLN A 14 -16.52 -6.87 -20.81
N PHE A 15 -15.51 -7.72 -21.06
CA PHE A 15 -14.53 -8.16 -20.07
C PHE A 15 -13.23 -7.34 -20.07
N LEU A 16 -13.03 -6.47 -21.07
CA LEU A 16 -11.80 -5.70 -21.19
C LEU A 16 -11.82 -4.46 -20.31
N PRO A 17 -10.67 -4.08 -19.73
CA PRO A 17 -10.50 -2.80 -19.10
C PRO A 17 -10.82 -1.61 -20.02
N ARG A 18 -11.41 -0.55 -19.48
CA ARG A 18 -11.61 0.79 -20.05
C ARG A 18 -10.33 1.34 -20.69
N THR A 19 -9.14 1.13 -20.12
CA THR A 19 -7.87 1.53 -20.78
C THR A 19 -7.69 0.81 -22.10
N ASP A 20 -7.95 -0.49 -22.11
CA ASP A 20 -7.81 -1.34 -23.28
C ASP A 20 -8.89 -0.99 -24.30
N LEU A 21 -10.10 -0.64 -23.85
CA LEU A 21 -11.15 -0.09 -24.71
C LEU A 21 -10.75 1.24 -25.37
N LYS A 22 -10.11 2.15 -24.64
CA LYS A 22 -9.59 3.39 -25.24
C LYS A 22 -8.53 3.06 -26.27
N THR A 23 -7.62 2.15 -25.96
CA THR A 23 -6.58 1.69 -26.88
C THR A 23 -7.20 1.07 -28.14
N ILE A 24 -8.21 0.20 -28.00
CA ILE A 24 -8.94 -0.41 -29.12
C ILE A 24 -9.68 0.64 -29.94
N ALA A 25 -10.42 1.55 -29.31
CA ALA A 25 -11.16 2.61 -30.00
C ALA A 25 -10.21 3.51 -30.81
N ASN A 26 -9.07 3.88 -30.20
CA ASN A 26 -8.04 4.68 -30.86
C ASN A 26 -7.36 3.92 -32.01
N ALA A 27 -6.98 2.66 -31.80
CA ALA A 27 -6.32 1.83 -32.81
C ALA A 27 -7.23 1.48 -33.99
N ALA A 28 -8.54 1.35 -33.76
CA ALA A 28 -9.55 1.13 -34.78
C ALA A 28 -10.00 2.43 -35.48
N CYS A 29 -9.56 3.60 -35.00
CA CYS A 29 -9.93 4.87 -35.60
C CYS A 29 -9.34 5.01 -37.01
N GLY A 30 -10.20 5.21 -38.01
CA GLY A 30 -9.81 5.35 -39.41
C GLY A 30 -9.63 4.04 -40.18
N ARG A 31 -9.90 2.88 -39.55
CA ARG A 31 -9.82 1.56 -40.21
C ARG A 31 -11.22 0.97 -40.40
N LEU A 32 -11.65 0.81 -41.66
CA LEU A 32 -12.99 0.32 -41.98
C LEU A 32 -13.18 -1.14 -41.54
N GLU A 33 -12.10 -1.93 -41.61
CA GLU A 33 -12.02 -3.33 -41.23
C GLU A 33 -12.30 -3.55 -39.74
N LEU A 34 -12.05 -2.54 -38.90
CA LEU A 34 -12.24 -2.58 -37.45
C LEU A 34 -13.45 -1.73 -36.97
N SER A 35 -14.37 -1.42 -37.87
CA SER A 35 -15.55 -0.60 -37.57
C SER A 35 -16.40 -1.15 -36.41
N ASN A 36 -16.60 -2.47 -36.34
CA ASN A 36 -17.31 -3.12 -35.22
C ASN A 36 -16.57 -2.91 -33.88
N TRP A 37 -15.26 -3.10 -33.86
CA TRP A 37 -14.43 -2.90 -32.66
C TRP A 37 -14.47 -1.46 -32.17
N LYS A 38 -14.34 -0.50 -33.09
CA LYS A 38 -14.48 0.93 -32.76
C LYS A 38 -15.85 1.22 -32.15
N LEU A 39 -16.92 0.83 -32.86
CA LEU A 39 -18.30 1.14 -32.46
C LEU A 39 -18.62 0.54 -31.08
N VAL A 40 -18.26 -0.71 -30.85
CA VAL A 40 -18.50 -1.40 -29.58
C VAL A 40 -17.65 -0.78 -28.47
N ALA A 41 -16.35 -0.55 -28.70
CA ALA A 41 -15.48 0.04 -27.69
C ALA A 41 -15.94 1.45 -27.29
N GLU A 42 -16.28 2.32 -28.25
CA GLU A 42 -16.82 3.67 -27.99
C GLU A 42 -18.15 3.61 -27.23
N ARG A 43 -19.02 2.65 -27.58
CA ARG A 43 -20.31 2.46 -26.88
C ARG A 43 -20.08 2.02 -25.44
N HIS A 44 -19.20 1.07 -25.17
CA HIS A 44 -18.85 0.66 -23.81
C HIS A 44 -18.16 1.80 -23.04
N LEU A 45 -17.29 2.57 -23.68
CA LEU A 45 -16.67 3.74 -23.04
C LEU A 45 -17.70 4.80 -22.61
N LYS A 46 -18.78 4.97 -23.39
CA LYS A 46 -19.86 5.92 -23.12
C LYS A 46 -20.90 5.40 -22.13
N GLU A 47 -21.28 4.13 -22.26
CA GLU A 47 -22.44 3.57 -21.58
C GLU A 47 -22.12 2.75 -20.34
N ARG A 48 -20.86 2.35 -20.12
CA ARG A 48 -20.50 1.55 -18.93
C ARG A 48 -20.73 2.28 -17.62
N TYR A 49 -21.15 1.50 -16.63
CA TYR A 49 -21.32 1.95 -15.26
C TYR A 49 -20.97 0.84 -14.27
N LEU A 50 -20.70 1.25 -13.04
CA LEU A 50 -20.47 0.34 -11.92
C LEU A 50 -21.78 0.05 -11.19
N LEU A 51 -21.91 -1.17 -10.69
CA LEU A 51 -22.94 -1.58 -9.77
C LEU A 51 -22.32 -1.88 -8.41
N ASP A 52 -22.86 -1.23 -7.40
CA ASP A 52 -22.63 -1.59 -6.01
C ASP A 52 -23.83 -2.38 -5.53
N VAL A 53 -23.56 -3.58 -5.05
CA VAL A 53 -24.56 -4.58 -4.75
C VAL A 53 -24.47 -4.92 -3.27
N ASP A 54 -25.48 -4.52 -2.50
CA ASP A 54 -25.62 -4.89 -1.11
C ASP A 54 -26.74 -5.93 -0.97
N VAL A 55 -26.41 -7.09 -0.44
CA VAL A 55 -27.30 -8.24 -0.27
C VAL A 55 -27.47 -8.49 1.22
N TYR A 56 -28.66 -8.16 1.72
CA TYR A 56 -29.09 -8.45 3.06
C TYR A 56 -29.78 -9.83 3.13
N ILE A 57 -29.29 -10.68 4.04
CA ILE A 57 -29.86 -12.00 4.33
C ILE A 57 -30.64 -11.91 5.65
N PRO A 58 -31.97 -12.02 5.61
CA PRO A 58 -32.80 -11.88 6.80
C PRO A 58 -32.65 -13.11 7.71
N TYR A 59 -32.68 -12.89 9.03
CA TYR A 59 -32.70 -13.99 9.99
C TYR A 59 -34.01 -14.79 9.93
N GLU A 60 -33.97 -16.05 10.39
CA GLU A 60 -35.15 -16.93 10.37
C GLU A 60 -36.33 -16.38 11.18
N ASP A 61 -36.06 -15.75 12.33
CA ASP A 61 -37.08 -15.12 13.18
C ASP A 61 -37.78 -13.94 12.49
N GLU A 62 -37.08 -13.28 11.56
CA GLU A 62 -37.62 -12.14 10.81
C GLU A 62 -38.50 -12.58 9.65
N LEU A 63 -38.18 -13.72 9.02
CA LEU A 63 -39.00 -14.32 7.98
C LEU A 63 -40.42 -14.68 8.48
N GLU A 64 -40.59 -14.89 9.78
CA GLU A 64 -41.90 -15.11 10.38
C GLU A 64 -42.77 -13.84 10.44
N THR A 65 -42.14 -12.67 10.54
CA THR A 65 -42.81 -11.36 10.61
C THR A 65 -43.10 -10.76 9.23
N VAL A 66 -42.35 -11.17 8.19
CA VAL A 66 -42.67 -10.85 6.80
C VAL A 66 -44.02 -11.51 6.47
N PRO A 67 -45.03 -10.77 5.98
CA PRO A 67 -46.43 -11.18 6.10
C PRO A 67 -46.73 -12.49 5.36
N LYS A 68 -46.68 -13.61 6.11
CA LYS A 68 -47.35 -14.89 5.79
C LYS A 68 -48.84 -14.68 5.46
N ARG A 69 -49.41 -13.53 5.86
CA ARG A 69 -50.80 -13.10 5.61
C ARG A 69 -51.20 -13.02 4.14
N ARG A 70 -50.31 -12.81 3.18
CA ARG A 70 -50.73 -12.70 1.75
C ARG A 70 -50.86 -14.04 1.02
N LYS A 71 -50.19 -15.10 1.47
CA LYS A 71 -50.20 -16.40 0.77
C LYS A 71 -51.38 -17.31 1.14
N MET A 72 -52.10 -17.03 2.23
CA MET A 72 -53.30 -17.80 2.59
C MET A 72 -54.51 -17.49 1.71
N GLU A 73 -54.57 -16.33 1.05
CA GLU A 73 -55.71 -15.94 0.21
C GLU A 73 -55.63 -16.45 -1.25
N GLU A 74 -54.44 -16.82 -1.75
CA GLU A 74 -54.23 -17.18 -3.17
C GLU A 74 -54.07 -18.69 -3.44
N GLY A 75 -54.20 -19.56 -2.43
CA GLY A 75 -54.22 -21.02 -2.65
C GLY A 75 -52.93 -21.60 -3.25
N GLU A 76 -51.80 -20.89 -3.17
CA GLU A 76 -50.51 -21.39 -3.66
C GLU A 76 -50.09 -22.62 -2.86
N LYS A 77 -49.94 -23.76 -3.55
CA LYS A 77 -49.44 -25.02 -2.97
C LYS A 77 -48.04 -24.79 -2.40
N ALA A 78 -47.76 -25.35 -1.23
CA ALA A 78 -46.52 -25.25 -0.45
C ALA A 78 -45.26 -25.87 -1.11
N GLY A 79 -45.17 -25.92 -2.44
CA GLY A 79 -44.17 -26.70 -3.17
C GLY A 79 -42.88 -25.96 -3.55
N ASP A 80 -42.85 -24.62 -3.55
CA ASP A 80 -41.67 -23.84 -3.95
C ASP A 80 -41.50 -22.61 -3.04
N GLU A 81 -40.98 -22.80 -1.83
CA GLU A 81 -40.51 -21.67 -1.03
C GLU A 81 -39.29 -21.04 -1.72
N LYS A 82 -39.54 -19.95 -2.44
CA LYS A 82 -38.49 -19.14 -3.06
C LYS A 82 -37.60 -18.54 -1.98
N GLU A 83 -36.33 -18.93 -1.96
CA GLU A 83 -35.28 -18.28 -1.18
C GLU A 83 -35.27 -16.78 -1.51
N THR A 84 -35.65 -15.96 -0.52
CA THR A 84 -35.79 -14.51 -0.68
C THR A 84 -34.70 -13.81 0.12
N VAL A 85 -33.98 -12.92 -0.55
CA VAL A 85 -32.99 -11.99 0.04
C VAL A 85 -33.47 -10.56 -0.16
N PHE A 86 -32.87 -9.61 0.53
CA PHE A 86 -33.16 -8.19 0.34
C PHE A 86 -31.95 -7.54 -0.33
N VAL A 87 -32.16 -6.84 -1.44
CA VAL A 87 -31.06 -6.33 -2.26
C VAL A 87 -31.20 -4.83 -2.45
N LEU A 88 -30.09 -4.12 -2.30
CA LEU A 88 -29.90 -2.76 -2.74
C LEU A 88 -28.86 -2.76 -3.86
N VAL A 89 -29.30 -2.41 -5.07
CA VAL A 89 -28.39 -2.22 -6.22
C VAL A 89 -28.31 -0.75 -6.56
N GLN A 90 -27.10 -0.21 -6.42
CA GLN A 90 -26.78 1.18 -6.73
C GLN A 90 -25.94 1.26 -7.99
N ARG A 91 -26.32 2.14 -8.89
CA ARG A 91 -25.55 2.49 -10.08
C ARG A 91 -24.64 3.66 -9.74
N ARG A 92 -23.33 3.44 -9.91
CA ARG A 92 -22.28 4.46 -9.76
C ARG A 92 -21.67 4.74 -11.14
N SER A 93 -21.52 6.02 -11.47
CA SER A 93 -20.81 6.37 -12.71
C SER A 93 -19.30 6.39 -12.47
N PHE A 94 -18.51 6.08 -13.50
CA PHE A 94 -17.05 6.13 -13.42
C PHE A 94 -16.48 7.54 -13.16
N THR A 95 -17.27 8.59 -13.39
CA THR A 95 -16.81 10.00 -13.35
C THR A 95 -17.50 10.85 -12.28
N ARG A 96 -18.66 10.43 -11.77
CA ARG A 96 -19.45 11.12 -10.73
C ARG A 96 -19.87 10.12 -9.65
N GLY A 97 -19.51 10.40 -8.40
CA GLY A 97 -19.81 9.56 -7.24
C GLY A 97 -21.27 9.54 -6.79
N SER A 98 -22.21 10.04 -7.59
CA SER A 98 -23.64 9.95 -7.29
C SER A 98 -24.14 8.53 -7.52
N ALA A 99 -24.69 7.90 -6.48
CA ALA A 99 -25.36 6.62 -6.54
C ALA A 99 -26.85 6.80 -6.90
N TYR A 100 -27.35 6.00 -7.84
CA TYR A 100 -28.77 5.96 -8.20
C TYR A 100 -29.32 4.54 -8.03
N HIS A 101 -30.58 4.38 -7.65
CA HIS A 101 -31.21 3.05 -7.71
C HIS A 101 -31.18 2.53 -9.15
N TRP A 102 -30.73 1.30 -9.33
CA TRP A 102 -30.68 0.68 -10.64
C TRP A 102 -32.03 0.10 -11.05
N ASP A 103 -32.38 0.25 -12.33
CA ASP A 103 -33.65 -0.19 -12.92
C ASP A 103 -33.55 -1.55 -13.63
N PHE A 104 -32.43 -2.28 -13.42
CA PHE A 104 -32.11 -3.57 -14.05
C PHE A 104 -32.05 -3.55 -15.58
N LYS A 105 -32.03 -2.37 -16.20
CA LYS A 105 -31.85 -2.25 -17.65
C LYS A 105 -30.37 -2.20 -17.98
N ARG A 106 -30.05 -2.58 -19.23
CA ARG A 106 -28.72 -2.45 -19.84
C ARG A 106 -27.60 -3.23 -19.11
N MET A 107 -27.91 -4.42 -18.58
CA MET A 107 -26.96 -5.29 -17.88
C MET A 107 -25.61 -5.49 -18.60
N LYS A 108 -25.61 -5.54 -19.93
CA LYS A 108 -24.39 -5.71 -20.73
C LYS A 108 -23.36 -4.56 -20.62
N TYR A 109 -23.74 -3.42 -20.06
CA TYR A 109 -22.84 -2.29 -19.77
C TYR A 109 -22.53 -2.16 -18.28
N ALA A 110 -23.05 -3.07 -17.45
CA ALA A 110 -22.81 -3.07 -16.02
C ALA A 110 -21.55 -3.88 -15.69
N SER A 111 -20.78 -3.37 -14.73
CA SER A 111 -19.70 -4.12 -14.07
C SER A 111 -19.86 -3.99 -12.56
N LEU A 112 -19.47 -5.01 -11.81
CA LEU A 112 -19.48 -4.95 -10.35
C LEU A 112 -18.36 -4.04 -9.86
N GLY A 113 -18.73 -3.05 -9.07
CA GLY A 113 -17.81 -2.22 -8.29
C GLY A 113 -17.61 -2.88 -6.92
N ASP A 114 -18.62 -2.79 -6.07
CA ASP A 114 -18.61 -3.36 -4.72
C ASP A 114 -19.71 -4.41 -4.58
N VAL A 115 -19.42 -5.51 -3.88
CA VAL A 115 -20.41 -6.53 -3.50
C VAL A 115 -20.31 -6.76 -2.01
N LYS A 116 -21.42 -6.57 -1.29
CA LYS A 116 -21.52 -6.81 0.15
C LYS A 116 -22.63 -7.81 0.42
N PHE A 117 -22.33 -8.80 1.25
CA PHE A 117 -23.28 -9.70 1.87
C PHE A 117 -23.29 -9.38 3.36
N ASP A 118 -24.47 -9.12 3.89
CA ASP A 118 -24.63 -8.73 5.29
C ASP A 118 -25.88 -9.42 5.85
N SER A 119 -25.82 -9.83 7.10
CA SER A 119 -27.00 -10.30 7.84
C SER A 119 -27.30 -9.44 9.06
N ASP A 120 -26.64 -8.29 9.23
CA ASP A 120 -26.84 -7.43 10.38
C ASP A 120 -28.25 -6.83 10.46
N ARG A 121 -28.86 -6.87 11.65
CA ARG A 121 -30.19 -6.32 11.94
C ARG A 121 -30.25 -4.80 11.81
N TRP A 122 -29.10 -4.11 11.82
CA TRP A 122 -29.02 -2.65 11.79
C TRP A 122 -29.17 -2.04 10.39
N ILE A 123 -29.27 -2.85 9.33
CA ILE A 123 -29.39 -2.34 7.97
C ILE A 123 -30.76 -1.65 7.77
N ASP A 124 -30.73 -0.47 7.14
CA ASP A 124 -31.95 0.24 6.73
C ASP A 124 -32.70 -0.56 5.65
N ARG A 125 -33.61 -1.43 6.10
CA ARG A 125 -34.45 -2.25 5.24
C ARG A 125 -35.29 -1.44 4.26
N LYS A 126 -35.56 -0.17 4.54
CA LYS A 126 -36.38 0.67 3.65
C LYS A 126 -35.72 0.90 2.30
N GLN A 127 -34.39 0.77 2.23
CA GLN A 127 -33.63 0.93 1.00
C GLN A 127 -33.50 -0.38 0.21
N HIS A 128 -33.65 -1.52 0.88
CA HIS A 128 -33.50 -2.83 0.26
C HIS A 128 -34.83 -3.37 -0.26
N ARG A 129 -34.79 -4.04 -1.41
CA ARG A 129 -35.98 -4.64 -2.02
C ARG A 129 -35.91 -6.17 -1.93
N PRO A 130 -37.01 -6.86 -1.57
CA PRO A 130 -37.02 -8.32 -1.60
C PRO A 130 -36.78 -8.81 -3.03
N CYS A 131 -35.89 -9.78 -3.17
CA CYS A 131 -35.44 -10.36 -4.42
C CYS A 131 -35.31 -11.88 -4.28
N ASP A 132 -35.78 -12.60 -5.29
CA ASP A 132 -35.54 -14.04 -5.43
C ASP A 132 -34.06 -14.26 -5.75
N VAL A 133 -33.39 -15.15 -5.02
CA VAL A 133 -31.97 -15.46 -5.20
C VAL A 133 -31.66 -15.82 -6.66
N ARG A 134 -32.54 -16.54 -7.36
CA ARG A 134 -32.35 -16.91 -8.78
C ARG A 134 -32.31 -15.69 -9.70
N LYS A 135 -33.02 -14.60 -9.36
CA LYS A 135 -32.93 -13.32 -10.09
C LYS A 135 -31.66 -12.55 -9.76
N MET A 136 -31.06 -12.84 -8.62
CA MET A 136 -29.84 -12.18 -8.17
C MET A 136 -28.57 -12.77 -8.78
N LEU A 137 -28.53 -14.09 -9.00
CA LEU A 137 -27.34 -14.76 -9.55
C LEU A 137 -26.84 -14.12 -10.87
N PRO A 138 -27.68 -13.78 -11.86
CA PRO A 138 -27.21 -13.14 -13.10
C PRO A 138 -26.56 -11.76 -12.88
N ILE A 139 -26.93 -11.04 -11.82
CA ILE A 139 -26.33 -9.74 -11.47
C ILE A 139 -24.97 -9.96 -10.82
N LEU A 140 -24.88 -10.93 -9.91
CA LEU A 140 -23.63 -11.30 -9.24
C LEU A 140 -22.59 -11.92 -10.20
N SER A 141 -23.03 -12.52 -11.29
CA SER A 141 -22.13 -13.05 -12.34
C SER A 141 -21.60 -12.00 -13.32
N LEU A 142 -21.98 -10.73 -13.16
CA LEU A 142 -21.47 -9.64 -14.00
C LEU A 142 -19.94 -9.49 -13.87
N PRO A 143 -19.24 -8.97 -14.91
CA PRO A 143 -17.82 -8.71 -14.84
C PRO A 143 -17.46 -7.75 -13.71
N VAL A 144 -16.37 -8.00 -12.99
CA VAL A 144 -15.84 -7.06 -11.99
C VAL A 144 -15.04 -5.98 -12.70
N ALA A 145 -15.26 -4.74 -12.32
CA ALA A 145 -14.49 -3.63 -12.85
C ALA A 145 -13.02 -3.77 -12.46
N THR A 146 -12.13 -3.68 -13.45
CA THR A 146 -10.71 -3.86 -13.19
C THR A 146 -10.10 -2.56 -12.67
N ARG A 147 -8.96 -2.66 -11.97
CA ARG A 147 -8.21 -1.49 -11.48
C ARG A 147 -7.80 -0.52 -12.58
N ALA A 148 -7.61 -1.00 -13.80
CA ALA A 148 -7.31 -0.15 -14.95
C ALA A 148 -8.50 0.77 -15.34
N ASP A 149 -9.69 0.52 -14.79
CA ASP A 149 -10.91 1.21 -15.19
C ASP A 149 -11.23 2.42 -14.32
N SER A 150 -10.64 2.50 -13.12
CA SER A 150 -10.96 3.53 -12.14
C SER A 150 -10.02 3.55 -10.92
N PHE A 151 -10.12 4.60 -10.10
CA PHE A 151 -9.61 4.63 -8.72
C PHE A 151 -10.43 3.75 -7.75
N VAL A 152 -11.47 3.06 -8.24
CA VAL A 152 -12.38 2.28 -7.39
C VAL A 152 -11.76 0.93 -7.11
N LYS A 153 -11.39 0.71 -5.85
CA LYS A 153 -10.99 -0.60 -5.37
C LYS A 153 -12.26 -1.41 -5.16
N SER A 154 -12.53 -2.34 -6.07
CA SER A 154 -13.66 -3.26 -5.97
C SER A 154 -13.52 -4.09 -4.70
N SER A 155 -14.56 -4.14 -3.86
CA SER A 155 -14.56 -4.91 -2.61
C SER A 155 -15.62 -6.00 -2.62
N PHE A 156 -15.27 -7.15 -2.03
CA PHE A 156 -16.20 -8.22 -1.71
C PHE A 156 -16.27 -8.37 -0.18
N CYS A 157 -17.43 -8.13 0.43
CA CYS A 157 -17.61 -8.18 1.88
C CYS A 157 -18.62 -9.25 2.30
N ILE A 158 -18.33 -10.01 3.35
CA ILE A 158 -19.29 -10.90 4.04
C ILE A 158 -19.29 -10.49 5.51
N ASP A 159 -20.44 -10.13 6.07
CA ASP A 159 -20.56 -9.63 7.45
C ASP A 159 -21.65 -10.36 8.28
N ASN A 160 -21.39 -10.57 9.57
CA ASN A 160 -22.33 -10.99 10.63
C ASN A 160 -23.16 -12.28 10.43
N ILE A 161 -22.72 -13.21 9.58
CA ILE A 161 -23.46 -14.46 9.33
C ILE A 161 -23.32 -15.44 10.49
N SER A 162 -24.44 -15.83 11.10
CA SER A 162 -24.47 -16.69 12.29
C SER A 162 -25.15 -18.05 12.12
N SER A 163 -26.02 -18.25 11.12
CA SER A 163 -26.70 -19.53 10.90
C SER A 163 -26.11 -20.32 9.72
N SER A 164 -26.13 -21.66 9.80
CA SER A 164 -25.66 -22.53 8.70
C SER A 164 -26.39 -22.25 7.38
N ARG A 165 -27.68 -21.95 7.45
CA ARG A 165 -28.51 -21.61 6.29
C ARG A 165 -28.04 -20.32 5.62
N ASP A 166 -27.78 -19.28 6.42
CA ASP A 166 -27.33 -17.99 5.90
C ASP A 166 -25.94 -18.11 5.27
N ILE A 167 -25.06 -18.94 5.87
CA ILE A 167 -23.75 -19.26 5.29
C ILE A 167 -23.93 -19.96 3.95
N ASP A 168 -24.77 -20.99 3.88
CA ASP A 168 -24.98 -21.75 2.65
C ASP A 168 -25.55 -20.87 1.52
N LEU A 169 -26.48 -19.99 1.87
CA LEU A 169 -27.09 -19.05 0.93
C LEU A 169 -26.08 -18.00 0.46
N THR A 170 -25.29 -17.45 1.37
CA THR A 170 -24.20 -16.51 1.05
C THR A 170 -23.17 -17.17 0.15
N MET A 171 -22.71 -18.37 0.50
CA MET A 171 -21.70 -19.09 -0.28
C MET A 171 -22.21 -19.42 -1.67
N LYS A 172 -23.48 -19.83 -1.81
CA LYS A 172 -24.13 -20.04 -3.12
C LYS A 172 -24.11 -18.79 -4.00
N MET A 173 -24.29 -17.61 -3.41
CA MET A 173 -24.20 -16.33 -4.13
C MET A 173 -22.74 -15.91 -4.39
N ALA A 174 -21.85 -16.08 -3.41
CA ALA A 174 -20.42 -15.78 -3.51
C ALA A 174 -19.73 -16.63 -4.58
N GLU A 175 -20.14 -17.89 -4.74
CA GLU A 175 -19.59 -18.83 -5.74
C GLU A 175 -19.85 -18.38 -7.18
N VAL A 176 -20.93 -17.64 -7.44
CA VAL A 176 -21.23 -17.09 -8.78
C VAL A 176 -20.59 -15.73 -9.04
N VAL A 177 -20.07 -15.07 -7.99
CA VAL A 177 -19.34 -13.82 -8.11
C VAL A 177 -17.99 -14.09 -8.73
N GLN A 178 -17.65 -13.33 -9.77
CA GLN A 178 -16.33 -13.46 -10.40
C GLN A 178 -15.26 -13.10 -9.38
N LYS A 179 -14.27 -13.97 -9.19
CA LYS A 179 -13.31 -13.86 -8.10
C LYS A 179 -12.28 -12.74 -8.29
N THR A 180 -12.47 -11.81 -9.21
CA THR A 180 -11.44 -10.86 -9.66
C THR A 180 -11.41 -9.53 -8.89
N PHE A 181 -12.00 -9.46 -7.68
CA PHE A 181 -11.92 -8.26 -6.86
C PHE A 181 -10.52 -8.06 -6.30
N ALA A 182 -10.07 -6.81 -6.31
CA ALA A 182 -8.81 -6.39 -5.69
C ALA A 182 -8.85 -6.47 -4.15
N LYS A 183 -10.04 -6.36 -3.54
CA LYS A 183 -10.21 -6.46 -2.09
C LYS A 183 -11.24 -7.51 -1.70
N ILE A 184 -10.94 -8.25 -0.64
CA ILE A 184 -11.87 -9.16 0.01
C ILE A 184 -11.86 -8.94 1.52
N ASN A 185 -13.04 -8.77 2.12
CA ASN A 185 -13.24 -8.62 3.55
C ASN A 185 -14.22 -9.70 4.01
N VAL A 186 -13.78 -10.65 4.83
CA VAL A 186 -14.66 -11.70 5.37
C VAL A 186 -14.72 -11.56 6.88
N TRP A 187 -15.85 -11.04 7.34
CA TRP A 187 -16.19 -10.80 8.73
C TRP A 187 -17.32 -11.74 9.13
N SER A 188 -17.01 -12.92 9.66
CA SER A 188 -18.08 -13.80 10.14
C SER A 188 -17.60 -14.61 11.32
N SER A 189 -18.40 -14.58 12.39
CA SER A 189 -18.18 -15.39 13.59
C SER A 189 -18.17 -16.90 13.31
N ALA A 190 -18.59 -17.33 12.13
CA ALA A 190 -18.56 -18.71 11.66
C ALA A 190 -17.32 -19.08 10.80
N VAL A 191 -16.42 -18.14 10.55
CA VAL A 191 -15.19 -18.41 9.77
C VAL A 191 -14.26 -19.26 10.66
N GLY A 192 -13.70 -20.34 10.09
CA GLY A 192 -13.01 -21.39 10.84
C GLY A 192 -13.92 -22.45 11.49
N THR A 193 -15.25 -22.28 11.47
CA THR A 193 -16.21 -23.31 11.89
C THR A 193 -16.99 -23.91 10.73
N HIS A 194 -17.04 -23.24 9.57
CA HIS A 194 -17.77 -23.69 8.39
C HIS A 194 -16.87 -24.02 7.17
N PRO A 195 -16.76 -25.30 6.75
CA PRO A 195 -15.82 -25.73 5.69
C PRO A 195 -15.99 -25.03 4.33
N ARG A 196 -17.22 -24.63 3.96
CA ARG A 196 -17.46 -23.92 2.69
C ARG A 196 -16.82 -22.53 2.65
N VAL A 197 -16.82 -21.81 3.77
CA VAL A 197 -16.24 -20.47 3.86
C VAL A 197 -14.73 -20.57 3.72
N ASP A 198 -14.10 -21.49 4.44
CA ASP A 198 -12.66 -21.74 4.35
C ASP A 198 -12.25 -22.18 2.94
N SER A 199 -13.05 -23.05 2.30
CA SER A 199 -12.81 -23.45 0.91
C SER A 199 -12.94 -22.28 -0.06
N PHE A 200 -13.93 -21.41 0.13
CA PHE A 200 -14.11 -20.22 -0.69
C PHE A 200 -12.92 -19.26 -0.54
N ILE A 201 -12.50 -18.96 0.69
CA ILE A 201 -11.35 -18.09 0.98
C ILE A 201 -10.07 -18.66 0.35
N ARG A 202 -9.82 -19.97 0.55
CA ARG A 202 -8.67 -20.66 -0.02
C ARG A 202 -8.67 -20.55 -1.53
N ASP A 203 -9.80 -20.84 -2.15
CA ASP A 203 -9.97 -20.77 -3.59
C ASP A 203 -9.75 -19.34 -4.12
N TYR A 204 -10.28 -18.33 -3.41
CA TYR A 204 -10.13 -16.93 -3.76
C TYR A 204 -8.66 -16.48 -3.72
N ILE A 205 -7.94 -16.81 -2.65
CA ILE A 205 -6.52 -16.47 -2.50
C ILE A 205 -5.66 -17.21 -3.56
N ASN A 206 -6.01 -18.45 -3.90
CA ASN A 206 -5.29 -19.26 -4.88
C ASN A 206 -5.44 -18.75 -6.31
N HIS A 207 -6.64 -18.32 -6.69
CA HIS A 207 -6.94 -18.00 -8.08
C HIS A 207 -6.67 -16.56 -8.49
N GLN A 208 -6.24 -15.69 -7.56
CA GLN A 208 -6.22 -14.27 -7.82
C GLN A 208 -4.83 -13.64 -7.87
N ALA A 209 -4.38 -13.40 -9.10
CA ALA A 209 -3.24 -12.55 -9.42
C ALA A 209 -3.48 -11.07 -9.06
N PHE A 210 -4.75 -10.65 -8.94
CA PHE A 210 -5.14 -9.25 -8.74
C PHE A 210 -5.55 -8.91 -7.30
N LEU A 211 -5.59 -9.88 -6.39
CA LEU A 211 -5.92 -9.63 -4.99
C LEU A 211 -4.82 -8.78 -4.34
N GLU A 212 -5.22 -7.62 -3.82
CA GLU A 212 -4.38 -6.60 -3.20
C GLU A 212 -4.54 -6.52 -1.69
N ASP A 213 -5.74 -6.79 -1.21
CA ASP A 213 -6.13 -6.59 0.17
C ASP A 213 -7.11 -7.68 0.58
N ALA A 214 -6.83 -8.33 1.70
CA ALA A 214 -7.58 -9.50 2.13
C ALA A 214 -7.71 -9.47 3.66
N GLU A 215 -8.85 -9.02 4.15
CA GLU A 215 -9.13 -8.94 5.58
C GLU A 215 -10.03 -10.09 6.02
N PHE A 216 -9.60 -10.81 7.05
CA PHE A 216 -10.34 -11.94 7.59
C PHE A 216 -10.41 -11.78 9.10
N SER A 217 -11.59 -11.48 9.66
CA SER A 217 -11.71 -11.14 11.08
C SER A 217 -11.86 -12.37 12.00
N CYS A 218 -11.98 -13.58 11.44
CA CYS A 218 -12.39 -14.75 12.21
C CYS A 218 -11.68 -16.06 11.79
N GLY A 219 -10.41 -16.27 12.13
CA GLY A 219 -9.78 -17.61 12.28
C GLY A 219 -9.80 -18.65 11.13
N GLY A 220 -10.41 -18.41 9.97
CA GLY A 220 -10.66 -19.46 8.96
C GLY A 220 -9.72 -19.45 7.75
N ILE A 221 -8.75 -18.54 7.70
CA ILE A 221 -7.59 -18.85 6.86
C ILE A 221 -6.77 -19.90 7.61
N SER A 222 -6.70 -21.11 7.04
CA SER A 222 -5.75 -22.12 7.50
C SER A 222 -4.36 -21.50 7.59
N GLU A 223 -3.72 -21.65 8.76
CA GLU A 223 -2.37 -21.12 9.00
C GLU A 223 -1.38 -21.58 7.91
N ASP A 224 -1.55 -22.80 7.39
CA ASP A 224 -0.76 -23.36 6.28
C ASP A 224 -0.86 -22.52 5.01
N ARG A 225 -2.04 -21.95 4.72
CA ARG A 225 -2.20 -21.09 3.56
C ARG A 225 -1.44 -19.78 3.76
N ILE A 226 -1.54 -19.16 4.94
CA ILE A 226 -0.78 -17.94 5.25
C ILE A 226 0.73 -18.21 5.11
N VAL A 227 1.20 -19.34 5.65
CA VAL A 227 2.58 -19.81 5.53
C VAL A 227 3.01 -19.96 4.06
N SER A 228 2.16 -20.55 3.22
CA SER A 228 2.45 -20.75 1.79
C SER A 228 2.54 -19.45 1.00
N LEU A 229 1.82 -18.40 1.42
CA LEU A 229 1.88 -17.09 0.76
C LEU A 229 3.29 -16.53 0.76
N PHE A 230 4.12 -16.79 1.78
CA PHE A 230 5.49 -16.26 1.83
C PHE A 230 6.49 -17.01 0.93
N LYS A 231 6.11 -18.17 0.37
CA LYS A 231 6.92 -18.95 -0.55
C LYS A 231 6.62 -18.66 -2.02
N GLU A 232 5.36 -18.36 -2.34
CA GLU A 232 4.91 -18.15 -3.72
C GLU A 232 5.51 -16.87 -4.32
N ARG A 233 5.53 -16.73 -5.64
CA ARG A 233 5.84 -15.47 -6.32
C ARG A 233 4.55 -14.78 -6.70
N ARG A 234 4.42 -13.48 -6.41
CA ARG A 234 3.29 -12.65 -6.85
C ARG A 234 3.78 -11.48 -7.68
N ILE A 235 2.93 -11.00 -8.56
CA ILE A 235 3.16 -9.79 -9.36
C ILE A 235 2.59 -8.57 -8.62
N THR A 236 1.41 -8.76 -8.00
CA THR A 236 0.66 -7.71 -7.32
C THR A 236 0.86 -7.79 -5.81
N PRO A 237 1.03 -6.64 -5.12
CA PRO A 237 1.05 -6.57 -3.67
C PRO A 237 -0.16 -7.26 -3.05
N LEU A 238 -0.02 -7.86 -1.87
CA LEU A 238 -1.11 -8.44 -1.10
C LEU A 238 -0.95 -8.10 0.38
N THR A 239 -1.86 -7.31 0.93
CA THR A 239 -2.04 -7.19 2.37
C THR A 239 -3.05 -8.22 2.83
N VAL A 240 -2.71 -8.99 3.87
CA VAL A 240 -3.58 -9.94 4.55
C VAL A 240 -3.74 -9.49 5.99
N HIS A 241 -4.95 -9.14 6.39
CA HIS A 241 -5.25 -8.84 7.80
C HIS A 241 -5.79 -10.12 8.44
N VAL A 242 -5.11 -10.57 9.49
CA VAL A 242 -5.53 -11.75 10.27
C VAL A 242 -5.77 -11.37 11.73
N PRO A 243 -6.68 -12.06 12.43
CA PRO A 243 -7.02 -11.66 13.80
C PRO A 243 -5.84 -11.84 14.74
N VAL A 244 -5.87 -11.09 15.84
CA VAL A 244 -4.91 -11.21 16.95
C VAL A 244 -4.76 -12.68 17.36
N ASP A 245 -3.51 -13.12 17.54
CA ASP A 245 -3.16 -14.47 17.99
C ASP A 245 -3.55 -15.64 17.06
N SER A 246 -3.98 -15.38 15.81
CA SER A 246 -4.41 -16.42 14.86
C SER A 246 -3.30 -17.30 14.31
N LEU A 247 -2.03 -16.90 14.47
CA LEU A 247 -0.89 -17.74 14.12
C LEU A 247 -0.20 -18.28 15.36
N SER A 248 -0.09 -19.60 15.40
CA SER A 248 0.77 -20.31 16.33
C SER A 248 2.24 -19.93 16.11
N TYR A 249 3.04 -20.04 17.17
CA TYR A 249 4.48 -19.76 17.11
C TYR A 249 5.20 -20.64 16.07
N GLN A 250 4.78 -21.90 15.94
CA GLN A 250 5.32 -22.84 14.93
C GLN A 250 5.09 -22.31 13.50
N LYS A 251 3.91 -21.76 13.21
CA LYS A 251 3.60 -21.19 11.90
C LYS A 251 4.34 -19.92 11.60
N VAL A 252 4.60 -19.10 12.61
CA VAL A 252 5.53 -17.96 12.44
C VAL A 252 6.92 -18.47 12.06
N GLN A 253 7.43 -19.52 12.70
CA GLN A 253 8.72 -20.11 12.30
C GLN A 253 8.68 -20.65 10.86
N GLU A 254 7.60 -21.31 10.46
CA GLU A 254 7.41 -21.78 9.08
C GLU A 254 7.37 -20.62 8.07
N ILE A 255 6.72 -19.50 8.38
CA ILE A 255 6.75 -18.27 7.55
C ILE A 255 8.19 -17.80 7.35
N LEU A 256 8.97 -17.75 8.43
CA LEU A 256 10.35 -17.27 8.38
C LEU A 256 11.25 -18.20 7.57
N GLU A 257 11.08 -19.52 7.69
CA GLU A 257 11.80 -20.49 6.88
C GLU A 257 11.37 -20.48 5.41
N ASN A 258 10.07 -20.37 5.13
CA ASN A 258 9.57 -20.21 3.76
C ASN A 258 10.09 -18.93 3.11
N TRP A 259 10.15 -17.84 3.86
CA TRP A 259 10.73 -16.58 3.40
C TRP A 259 12.19 -16.75 3.01
N LYS A 260 13.02 -17.34 3.88
CA LYS A 260 14.45 -17.59 3.60
C LYS A 260 14.68 -18.45 2.36
N ASN A 261 13.76 -19.39 2.10
CA ASN A 261 13.81 -20.31 0.97
C ASN A 261 13.09 -19.79 -0.28
N SER A 262 12.55 -18.57 -0.25
CA SER A 262 11.91 -17.94 -1.41
C SER A 262 12.96 -17.37 -2.39
N ASP A 263 12.51 -16.71 -3.45
CA ASP A 263 13.39 -16.00 -4.39
C ASP A 263 13.79 -14.58 -3.89
N GLY A 264 13.18 -14.13 -2.78
CA GLY A 264 13.37 -12.79 -2.22
C GLY A 264 12.87 -11.66 -3.11
N TYR A 265 11.95 -11.91 -4.03
CA TYR A 265 11.40 -10.90 -4.94
C TYR A 265 10.51 -9.88 -4.21
N VAL A 266 10.62 -8.59 -4.60
CA VAL A 266 9.94 -7.46 -3.92
C VAL A 266 8.70 -6.97 -4.68
N ALA A 267 8.62 -7.14 -6.00
CA ALA A 267 7.44 -6.67 -6.73
C ALA A 267 6.29 -7.61 -6.39
N GLY A 268 5.21 -7.09 -5.82
CA GLY A 268 4.20 -7.93 -5.19
C GLY A 268 4.26 -7.97 -3.65
N TYR A 269 4.80 -6.90 -3.05
CA TYR A 269 4.75 -6.53 -1.62
C TYR A 269 3.71 -7.29 -0.79
N ARG A 270 4.15 -8.00 0.26
CA ARG A 270 3.24 -8.69 1.18
C ARG A 270 3.27 -8.04 2.53
N GLU A 271 2.11 -7.79 3.09
CA GLU A 271 1.95 -7.36 4.48
C GLU A 271 0.94 -8.26 5.14
N LEU A 272 1.33 -8.90 6.22
CA LEU A 272 0.44 -9.66 7.08
C LEU A 272 0.26 -8.82 8.34
N GLU A 273 -0.88 -8.18 8.50
CA GLU A 273 -1.20 -7.49 9.75
C GLU A 273 -1.74 -8.49 10.75
N MET A 274 -1.02 -8.65 11.85
CA MET A 274 -1.37 -9.50 12.97
C MET A 274 -0.86 -8.85 14.26
N PRO A 275 -1.75 -8.26 15.06
CA PRO A 275 -1.36 -7.81 16.39
C PRO A 275 -0.90 -9.02 17.19
N MET A 276 0.37 -9.03 17.59
CA MET A 276 0.92 -10.09 18.44
C MET A 276 0.83 -9.65 19.89
N SER A 277 0.29 -10.51 20.75
CA SER A 277 0.37 -10.33 22.20
C SER A 277 1.84 -10.14 22.63
N GLY A 278 2.09 -9.21 23.55
CA GLY A 278 3.46 -8.80 23.93
C GLY A 278 4.35 -9.96 24.40
N ASN A 279 3.78 -11.01 24.99
CA ASN A 279 4.50 -12.20 25.43
C ASN A 279 5.00 -13.05 24.26
N ARG A 280 4.14 -13.32 23.26
CA ARG A 280 4.53 -14.07 22.05
C ARG A 280 5.58 -13.32 21.26
N TRP A 281 5.40 -12.00 21.11
CA TRP A 281 6.39 -11.14 20.48
C TRP A 281 7.73 -11.17 21.19
N THR A 282 7.74 -11.13 22.52
CA THR A 282 8.96 -11.23 23.31
C THR A 282 9.63 -12.59 23.15
N ALA A 283 8.86 -13.68 23.11
CA ALA A 283 9.39 -15.02 22.85
C ALA A 283 10.02 -15.13 21.46
N LEU A 284 9.35 -14.59 20.43
CA LEU A 284 9.88 -14.50 19.07
C LEU A 284 11.16 -13.66 19.02
N LYS A 285 11.18 -12.49 19.66
CA LYS A 285 12.40 -11.67 19.75
C LYS A 285 13.56 -12.42 20.42
N ARG A 286 13.28 -13.23 21.46
CA ARG A 286 14.32 -14.01 22.15
C ARG A 286 14.87 -15.13 21.29
N SER A 287 14.01 -15.89 20.60
CA SER A 287 14.48 -16.99 19.74
C SER A 287 15.19 -16.48 18.48
N TRP A 288 14.83 -15.29 18.02
CA TRP A 288 15.46 -14.63 16.90
C TRP A 288 16.32 -13.48 17.42
N HIS A 289 17.45 -13.84 18.04
CA HIS A 289 18.50 -12.96 18.61
C HIS A 289 19.06 -11.87 17.68
N ASN A 290 18.53 -11.75 16.46
CA ASN A 290 19.26 -11.20 15.35
C ASN A 290 18.73 -9.91 14.77
N VAL A 291 17.49 -9.49 15.02
CA VAL A 291 17.02 -8.36 14.23
C VAL A 291 15.91 -7.55 14.89
N ARG A 292 16.14 -6.24 14.93
CA ARG A 292 15.19 -5.19 15.34
C ARG A 292 14.04 -5.07 14.32
N GLY A 293 13.36 -6.17 14.08
CA GLY A 293 12.21 -6.21 13.20
C GLY A 293 12.51 -6.38 11.72
N TYR A 294 13.63 -6.98 11.30
CA TYR A 294 13.91 -7.26 9.88
C TYR A 294 14.49 -8.65 9.69
N LEU A 295 14.35 -9.32 8.56
CA LEU A 295 15.06 -10.58 8.30
C LEU A 295 15.53 -10.51 6.86
N PRO A 296 16.80 -10.14 6.63
CA PRO A 296 17.29 -9.95 5.28
C PRO A 296 17.25 -11.28 4.53
N HIS A 297 16.70 -11.24 3.32
CA HIS A 297 16.71 -12.41 2.46
C HIS A 297 18.16 -12.74 2.05
N PRO A 298 18.53 -14.02 1.88
CA PRO A 298 19.88 -14.39 1.43
C PRO A 298 20.34 -13.69 0.15
N SER A 299 19.40 -13.40 -0.78
CA SER A 299 19.69 -12.66 -2.02
C SER A 299 19.96 -11.16 -1.84
N LYS A 300 19.73 -10.60 -0.64
CA LYS A 300 19.86 -9.16 -0.31
C LYS A 300 19.06 -8.22 -1.23
N ARG A 301 17.97 -8.71 -1.82
CA ARG A 301 17.04 -7.89 -2.62
C ARG A 301 15.89 -7.34 -1.78
N SER A 302 15.57 -8.05 -0.71
CA SER A 302 14.45 -7.81 0.18
C SER A 302 14.79 -8.15 1.62
N SER A 303 13.95 -7.68 2.54
CA SER A 303 13.94 -8.11 3.93
C SER A 303 12.51 -8.33 4.38
N LEU A 304 12.29 -9.32 5.24
CA LEU A 304 11.02 -9.46 5.92
C LEU A 304 11.05 -8.62 7.19
N GLN A 305 10.41 -7.46 7.16
CA GLN A 305 10.15 -6.65 8.34
C GLN A 305 9.14 -7.37 9.25
N PHE A 306 9.35 -7.34 10.55
CA PHE A 306 8.39 -7.79 11.55
C PHE A 306 8.24 -6.72 12.62
N SER A 307 7.02 -6.40 12.98
CA SER A 307 6.66 -5.48 14.06
C SER A 307 5.74 -6.20 15.04
N THR A 308 5.33 -5.51 16.10
CA THR A 308 4.26 -5.99 16.99
C THR A 308 2.92 -6.17 16.28
N GLU A 309 2.76 -5.57 15.10
CA GLU A 309 1.49 -5.45 14.40
C GLU A 309 1.49 -6.14 13.04
N SER A 310 2.65 -6.42 12.44
CA SER A 310 2.68 -7.00 11.09
C SER A 310 4.00 -7.67 10.69
N PHE A 311 3.93 -8.53 9.67
CA PHE A 311 5.06 -9.02 8.87
C PHE A 311 4.99 -8.41 7.48
N LYS A 312 6.08 -7.83 6.99
CA LYS A 312 6.07 -7.04 5.76
C LYS A 312 7.30 -7.27 4.93
N ILE A 313 7.15 -7.66 3.67
CA ILE A 313 8.29 -7.75 2.75
C ILE A 313 8.66 -6.34 2.30
N VAL A 314 9.83 -5.86 2.68
CA VAL A 314 10.37 -4.55 2.30
C VAL A 314 11.58 -4.71 1.39
N LYS A 315 11.93 -3.63 0.68
CA LYS A 315 13.20 -3.56 -0.04
C LYS A 315 14.35 -3.76 0.94
N PHE A 316 15.36 -4.54 0.55
CA PHE A 316 16.55 -4.70 1.36
C PHE A 316 17.28 -3.37 1.49
N GLU A 317 17.70 -3.07 2.71
CA GLU A 317 18.54 -1.94 3.02
C GLU A 317 19.73 -2.43 3.84
N PRO A 318 20.91 -1.81 3.75
CA PRO A 318 22.11 -2.29 4.43
C PRO A 318 21.92 -2.49 5.94
N TRP A 319 21.13 -1.63 6.58
CA TRP A 319 20.82 -1.70 8.01
C TRP A 319 19.92 -2.87 8.43
N HIS A 320 19.37 -3.62 7.47
CA HIS A 320 18.63 -4.86 7.78
C HIS A 320 19.56 -6.03 8.12
N SER A 321 20.87 -5.90 7.87
CA SER A 321 21.89 -6.92 8.18
C SER A 321 22.82 -6.45 9.30
N ALA A 322 23.53 -7.42 9.91
CA ALA A 322 24.65 -7.08 10.76
C ALA A 322 25.73 -6.38 9.93
N VAL A 323 26.22 -5.26 10.45
CA VAL A 323 27.31 -4.47 9.90
C VAL A 323 28.58 -4.79 10.67
N ASN A 324 29.71 -4.77 9.97
CA ASN A 324 31.04 -4.89 10.55
C ASN A 324 31.72 -3.51 10.60
N PHE A 325 32.92 -3.48 11.19
CA PHE A 325 33.73 -2.27 11.29
C PHE A 325 33.99 -1.62 9.92
N ASP A 326 34.37 -2.41 8.91
CA ASP A 326 34.68 -1.91 7.57
C ASP A 326 33.47 -1.23 6.88
N TRP A 327 32.26 -1.73 7.15
CA TRP A 327 31.04 -1.11 6.64
C TRP A 327 30.80 0.26 7.27
N ILE A 328 31.01 0.39 8.58
CA ILE A 328 30.90 1.68 9.29
C ILE A 328 31.98 2.65 8.83
N GLU A 329 33.20 2.17 8.64
CA GLU A 329 34.29 2.96 8.06
C GLU A 329 33.93 3.51 6.69
N SER A 330 33.43 2.65 5.80
CA SER A 330 32.96 3.05 4.48
C SER A 330 31.84 4.10 4.59
N LEU A 331 30.92 3.91 5.53
CA LEU A 331 29.85 4.86 5.81
C LEU A 331 30.37 6.23 6.28
N ILE A 332 31.38 6.25 7.15
CA ILE A 332 32.03 7.48 7.64
C ILE A 332 32.79 8.19 6.51
N GLU A 333 33.45 7.44 5.63
CA GLU A 333 34.12 8.02 4.47
C GLU A 333 33.12 8.56 3.46
N ASP A 334 32.02 7.86 3.20
CA ASP A 334 30.92 8.34 2.38
C ASP A 334 30.23 9.56 3.01
N TRP A 335 30.07 9.58 4.34
CA TRP A 335 29.60 10.76 5.08
C TRP A 335 30.49 11.95 4.78
N LYS A 336 31.82 11.82 4.89
CA LYS A 336 32.74 12.94 4.63
C LYS A 336 32.75 13.39 3.17
N LYS A 337 32.55 12.48 2.22
CA LYS A 337 32.64 12.77 0.77
C LYS A 337 31.33 13.24 0.16
N SER A 338 30.19 12.83 0.72
CA SER A 338 28.87 13.10 0.16
C SER A 338 28.27 14.43 0.69
N ASP A 339 26.97 14.61 0.50
CA ASP A 339 26.20 15.68 1.14
C ASP A 339 25.73 15.29 2.55
N GLY A 340 26.08 14.08 3.02
CA GLY A 340 25.68 13.51 4.31
C GLY A 340 24.28 12.90 4.35
N PHE A 341 23.42 13.15 3.36
CA PHE A 341 21.99 12.80 3.45
C PHE A 341 21.65 11.39 3.01
N PHE A 342 22.50 10.77 2.19
CA PHE A 342 22.25 9.43 1.66
C PHE A 342 22.19 8.35 2.75
N ILE A 343 22.86 8.57 3.88
CA ILE A 343 23.09 7.56 4.93
C ILE A 343 21.79 7.08 5.58
N VAL A 344 20.87 8.02 5.83
CA VAL A 344 19.63 7.74 6.58
C VAL A 344 18.36 7.86 5.73
N LYS A 345 18.49 8.14 4.43
CA LYS A 345 17.35 8.34 3.49
C LYS A 345 16.23 9.23 4.04
N GLY A 346 16.61 10.28 4.78
CA GLY A 346 15.66 11.22 5.39
C GLY A 346 15.11 10.82 6.77
N LYS A 347 15.54 9.69 7.36
CA LYS A 347 15.31 9.39 8.78
C LYS A 347 16.32 10.15 9.65
N HIS A 348 15.98 10.48 10.90
CA HIS A 348 16.96 11.10 11.82
C HIS A 348 17.99 10.10 12.34
N SER A 349 17.58 8.85 12.50
CA SER A 349 18.47 7.77 12.89
C SER A 349 18.05 6.45 12.27
N VAL A 350 19.03 5.56 12.15
CA VAL A 350 18.86 4.17 11.77
C VAL A 350 19.55 3.30 12.81
N GLN A 351 18.88 2.23 13.20
CA GLN A 351 19.41 1.29 14.17
C GLN A 351 20.05 0.14 13.41
N LEU A 352 21.29 -0.17 13.76
CA LEU A 352 22.10 -1.21 13.15
C LEU A 352 22.46 -2.27 14.18
N ARG A 353 22.94 -3.39 13.67
CA ARG A 353 23.52 -4.44 14.50
C ARG A 353 24.99 -4.60 14.19
N MET A 354 25.82 -4.59 15.22
CA MET A 354 27.27 -4.72 15.13
C MET A 354 27.78 -5.58 16.29
N ALA A 355 28.55 -6.62 15.98
CA ALA A 355 29.14 -7.49 17.00
C ALA A 355 30.00 -6.68 18.00
N ASN A 356 30.11 -7.14 19.25
CA ASN A 356 30.80 -6.36 20.28
C ASN A 356 32.27 -6.15 19.93
N GLU A 357 32.91 -7.15 19.33
CA GLU A 357 34.31 -7.11 18.89
C GLU A 357 34.51 -6.07 17.78
N GLU A 358 33.50 -5.91 16.90
CA GLU A 358 33.50 -4.90 15.84
C GLU A 358 33.27 -3.49 16.40
N TRP A 359 32.44 -3.38 17.44
CA TRP A 359 32.26 -2.12 18.19
C TRP A 359 33.55 -1.70 18.89
N ASP A 360 34.26 -2.63 19.51
CA ASP A 360 35.50 -2.34 20.23
C ASP A 360 36.60 -1.83 19.28
N LYS A 361 36.66 -2.36 18.04
CA LYS A 361 37.53 -1.80 16.98
C LYS A 361 37.18 -0.34 16.65
N LEU A 362 35.88 -0.03 16.61
CA LEU A 362 35.38 1.31 16.33
C LEU A 362 35.74 2.29 17.45
N VAL A 363 35.56 1.86 18.71
CA VAL A 363 35.99 2.63 19.90
C VAL A 363 37.50 2.84 19.89
N GLN A 364 38.29 1.80 19.66
CA GLN A 364 39.75 1.90 19.64
C GLN A 364 40.25 2.92 18.60
N LYS A 365 39.57 3.02 17.45
CA LYS A 365 39.95 3.94 16.37
C LYS A 365 39.53 5.38 16.65
N TYR A 366 38.28 5.60 17.07
CA TYR A 366 37.70 6.94 17.16
C TYR A 366 37.73 7.55 18.56
N ASP A 367 37.97 6.74 19.59
CA ASP A 367 38.03 7.19 20.98
C ASP A 367 39.13 6.47 21.80
N PRO A 368 40.41 6.63 21.44
CA PRO A 368 41.50 5.93 22.13
C PRO A 368 41.83 6.49 23.53
N THR A 369 41.33 7.67 23.90
CA THR A 369 41.93 8.48 24.98
C THR A 369 40.98 8.95 26.06
N THR A 370 39.67 8.80 25.89
CA THR A 370 38.76 9.57 26.73
C THR A 370 37.94 8.67 27.68
N GLY A 371 37.97 9.00 28.97
CA GLY A 371 37.12 8.38 30.00
C GLY A 371 35.65 8.78 29.87
N TRP A 372 35.15 8.79 28.64
CA TRP A 372 33.82 9.23 28.31
C TRP A 372 32.78 8.22 28.74
N GLU A 373 31.56 8.70 28.75
CA GLU A 373 30.37 7.94 29.00
C GLU A 373 30.34 6.65 28.14
N PRO A 374 30.39 5.45 28.75
CA PRO A 374 30.49 4.20 28.02
C PRO A 374 29.44 4.07 26.91
N GLY A 375 29.89 3.88 25.67
CA GLY A 375 29.01 3.58 24.53
C GLY A 375 28.64 4.75 23.61
N LEU A 376 29.23 5.94 23.75
CA LEU A 376 29.04 7.04 22.80
C LEU A 376 30.36 7.32 22.08
N LEU A 377 30.38 7.27 20.73
CA LEU A 377 31.53 7.74 19.97
C LEU A 377 31.50 9.26 19.83
N PRO A 378 32.69 9.90 19.69
CA PRO A 378 32.76 11.31 19.34
C PRO A 378 31.94 11.61 18.08
N SER A 379 31.26 12.75 18.10
CA SER A 379 30.53 13.27 16.95
C SER A 379 31.46 13.46 15.75
N ILE A 380 31.10 12.90 14.59
CA ILE A 380 31.87 13.06 13.35
C ILE A 380 31.22 14.18 12.54
N HIS A 381 31.78 15.39 12.66
CA HIS A 381 31.30 16.55 11.91
C HIS A 381 31.46 16.35 10.40
N HIS A 382 30.42 16.70 9.64
CA HIS A 382 30.48 16.76 8.19
C HIS A 382 31.40 17.92 7.75
N PRO A 383 32.16 17.80 6.66
CA PRO A 383 32.97 18.91 6.14
C PRO A 383 32.19 20.18 5.79
N SER A 384 30.90 20.05 5.49
CA SER A 384 30.01 21.20 5.25
C SER A 384 29.63 21.97 6.52
N LYS A 385 29.97 21.46 7.71
CA LYS A 385 29.60 21.97 9.04
C LYS A 385 28.11 21.83 9.40
N PHE A 386 27.20 21.67 8.44
CA PHE A 386 25.75 21.65 8.72
C PHE A 386 25.21 20.35 9.34
N GLY A 387 26.07 19.41 9.71
CA GLY A 387 25.62 18.16 10.29
C GLY A 387 26.72 17.38 10.97
N SER A 388 26.29 16.49 11.84
CA SER A 388 27.11 15.61 12.64
C SER A 388 26.57 14.19 12.53
N LEU A 389 27.46 13.25 12.23
CA LEU A 389 27.18 11.83 12.31
C LEU A 389 27.47 11.36 13.74
N HIS A 390 26.45 10.81 14.37
CA HIS A 390 26.53 10.27 15.72
C HIS A 390 26.39 8.76 15.63
N ILE A 391 27.29 8.05 16.29
CA ILE A 391 27.25 6.60 16.39
C ILE A 391 27.32 6.24 17.87
N TRP A 392 26.30 5.57 18.37
CA TRP A 392 26.24 5.19 19.79
C TRP A 392 25.68 3.79 19.98
N LYS A 393 26.06 3.15 21.08
CA LYS A 393 25.54 1.86 21.52
C LYS A 393 24.25 2.08 22.29
N ASP A 394 23.18 1.37 21.92
CA ASP A 394 21.88 1.56 22.57
C ASP A 394 21.89 0.94 23.98
N ARG A 395 22.01 1.80 25.00
CA ARG A 395 22.10 1.39 26.41
C ARG A 395 20.84 0.69 26.94
N ARG A 396 19.70 0.83 26.25
CA ARG A 396 18.44 0.19 26.69
C ARG A 396 18.51 -1.34 26.60
N TYR A 397 19.43 -1.88 25.78
CA TYR A 397 19.56 -3.30 25.53
C TYR A 397 20.97 -3.78 25.90
N ARG A 398 21.23 -3.93 27.20
CA ARG A 398 22.55 -4.33 27.75
C ARG A 398 23.13 -5.62 27.15
N THR A 399 22.29 -6.49 26.61
CA THR A 399 22.68 -7.80 26.07
C THR A 399 22.83 -7.82 24.55
N GLU A 400 22.48 -6.74 23.85
CA GLU A 400 22.39 -6.76 22.39
C GLU A 400 23.43 -5.84 21.74
N SER A 401 24.06 -6.38 20.70
CA SER A 401 24.95 -5.78 19.70
C SER A 401 24.30 -4.63 18.88
N ALA A 402 23.42 -3.84 19.48
CA ALA A 402 22.69 -2.79 18.78
C ALA A 402 23.43 -1.46 18.90
N ILE A 403 23.71 -0.86 17.74
CA ILE A 403 24.20 0.50 17.63
C ILE A 403 23.15 1.34 16.90
N GLU A 404 23.11 2.62 17.17
CA GLU A 404 22.29 3.57 16.46
C GLU A 404 23.19 4.58 15.76
N ILE A 405 22.90 4.82 14.49
CA ILE A 405 23.52 5.88 13.71
C ILE A 405 22.48 6.96 13.54
N GLY A 406 22.74 8.10 14.14
CA GLY A 406 21.95 9.31 13.98
C GLY A 406 22.68 10.35 13.16
N VAL A 407 21.92 11.16 12.45
CA VAL A 407 22.41 12.41 11.88
C VAL A 407 21.74 13.55 12.64
N THR A 408 22.53 14.36 13.32
CA THR A 408 22.06 15.63 13.85
C THR A 408 22.39 16.69 12.83
N LEU A 409 21.37 17.40 12.36
CA LEU A 409 21.57 18.59 11.53
C LEU A 409 21.74 19.78 12.46
N GLU A 410 22.72 20.63 12.18
CA GLU A 410 22.84 21.88 12.90
C GLU A 410 21.62 22.76 12.58
N PHE A 411 21.02 23.33 13.62
CA PHE A 411 19.96 24.32 13.46
C PHE A 411 20.60 25.60 12.96
N LEU A 412 20.15 26.09 11.80
CA LEU A 412 20.48 27.47 11.44
C LEU A 412 19.65 28.39 12.32
N SER A 413 20.32 29.33 12.97
CA SER A 413 19.65 30.48 13.55
C SER A 413 18.93 31.27 12.45
N ASP A 414 17.92 32.05 12.85
CA ASP A 414 17.18 32.91 11.91
C ASP A 414 18.14 33.85 11.16
N ALA A 415 19.17 34.36 11.84
CA ALA A 415 20.19 35.22 11.25
C ALA A 415 21.06 34.50 10.21
N GLU A 416 21.44 33.25 10.45
CA GLU A 416 22.22 32.45 9.49
C GLU A 416 21.40 32.07 8.27
N LEU A 417 20.12 31.75 8.47
CA LEU A 417 19.20 31.46 7.37
C LEU A 417 18.92 32.71 6.53
N GLU A 418 18.64 33.86 7.16
CA GLU A 418 18.48 35.13 6.45
C GLU A 418 19.76 35.52 5.70
N SER A 419 20.93 35.28 6.30
CA SER A 419 22.23 35.47 5.65
C SER A 419 22.40 34.56 4.44
N LEU A 420 22.03 33.27 4.55
CA LEU A 420 22.06 32.31 3.45
C LEU A 420 21.14 32.75 2.29
N ILE A 421 19.90 33.14 2.61
CA ILE A 421 18.92 33.61 1.62
C ILE A 421 19.37 34.93 0.98
N SER A 422 19.92 35.85 1.77
CA SER A 422 20.45 37.12 1.28
C SER A 422 21.63 36.91 0.33
N LYS A 423 22.56 36.01 0.67
CA LYS A 423 23.66 35.61 -0.23
C LYS A 423 23.12 34.98 -1.52
N TRP A 424 22.15 34.08 -1.42
CA TRP A 424 21.49 33.46 -2.57
C TRP A 424 20.84 34.51 -3.49
N LYS A 425 20.08 35.46 -2.93
CA LYS A 425 19.47 36.57 -3.68
C LYS A 425 20.48 37.51 -4.34
N LYS A 426 21.70 37.60 -3.80
CA LYS A 426 22.81 38.38 -4.38
C LYS A 426 23.59 37.61 -5.46
N GLY A 427 23.24 36.36 -5.73
CA GLY A 427 23.96 35.50 -6.67
C GLY A 427 25.20 34.84 -6.07
N CYS A 428 25.42 34.98 -4.75
CA CYS A 428 26.54 34.38 -4.05
C CYS A 428 26.18 32.95 -3.63
N GLY A 429 26.39 31.99 -4.53
CA GLY A 429 26.05 30.58 -4.37
C GLY A 429 27.22 29.64 -4.02
N GLU A 430 28.43 30.16 -3.71
CA GLU A 430 29.64 29.33 -3.51
C GLU A 430 29.48 28.22 -2.45
N PHE A 431 28.58 28.41 -1.47
CA PHE A 431 28.29 27.39 -0.45
C PHE A 431 27.39 26.24 -0.94
N VAL A 432 26.80 26.40 -2.12
CA VAL A 432 25.74 25.55 -2.67
C VAL A 432 26.14 24.94 -3.99
N VAL A 433 27.06 25.52 -4.76
CA VAL A 433 27.54 24.93 -6.01
C VAL A 433 28.93 24.36 -5.73
N ASP A 434 29.10 23.06 -5.96
CA ASP A 434 30.44 22.47 -6.00
C ASP A 434 31.20 23.11 -7.16
N ALA A 435 32.22 23.92 -6.85
CA ALA A 435 32.96 24.69 -7.84
C ALA A 435 33.71 23.80 -8.84
N GLU A 436 34.08 22.57 -8.46
CA GLU A 436 34.78 21.63 -9.34
C GLU A 436 33.83 20.81 -10.21
N GLN A 437 32.63 20.50 -9.71
CA GLN A 437 31.68 19.63 -10.42
C GLN A 437 30.47 20.35 -11.03
N HIS A 438 30.31 21.66 -10.79
CA HIS A 438 29.13 22.44 -11.13
C HIS A 438 27.80 21.80 -10.67
N LYS A 439 27.84 20.96 -9.61
CA LYS A 439 26.66 20.31 -9.04
C LYS A 439 26.12 21.12 -7.88
N LEU A 440 24.80 21.31 -7.86
CA LEU A 440 24.09 21.92 -6.75
C LEU A 440 24.13 20.96 -5.55
N LYS A 441 24.80 21.35 -4.46
CA LYS A 441 24.76 20.72 -3.15
C LYS A 441 23.38 20.92 -2.54
N LYS A 442 22.79 19.80 -2.12
CA LYS A 442 21.55 19.79 -1.34
C LYS A 442 21.91 20.05 0.12
N ILE A 443 21.37 21.11 0.71
CA ILE A 443 21.64 21.46 2.12
C ILE A 443 20.33 21.43 2.89
N GLN A 444 20.12 20.40 3.72
CA GLN A 444 19.00 20.37 4.65
C GLN A 444 19.41 21.02 5.96
N VAL A 445 18.56 21.89 6.48
CA VAL A 445 18.75 22.59 7.74
C VAL A 445 17.46 22.53 8.52
N SER A 446 17.54 22.27 9.84
CA SER A 446 16.36 22.43 10.68
C SER A 446 16.18 23.90 11.02
N MET A 447 14.94 24.38 11.02
CA MET A 447 14.58 25.77 11.34
C MET A 447 13.33 25.79 12.21
N ASN A 448 13.09 26.89 12.91
CA ASN A 448 11.87 27.01 13.69
C ASN A 448 10.63 27.21 12.77
N ARG A 449 9.45 26.81 13.27
CA ARG A 449 8.18 26.90 12.52
C ARG A 449 7.77 28.32 12.13
N ARG A 450 8.06 29.32 12.97
CA ARG A 450 7.72 30.73 12.72
C ARG A 450 8.54 31.29 11.56
N THR A 451 9.81 30.92 11.47
CA THR A 451 10.72 31.34 10.40
C THR A 451 10.29 30.76 9.07
N PHE A 452 9.94 29.48 9.03
CA PHE A 452 9.38 28.86 7.83
C PHE A 452 8.12 29.57 7.32
N GLN A 453 7.20 29.94 8.21
CA GLN A 453 5.95 30.63 7.83
C GLN A 453 6.17 32.02 7.20
N ARG A 454 7.34 32.63 7.41
CA ARG A 454 7.71 33.94 6.82
C ARG A 454 8.36 33.83 5.45
N LEU A 455 8.80 32.63 5.06
CA LEU A 455 9.52 32.42 3.82
C LEU A 455 8.56 32.06 2.70
N GLU A 456 8.73 32.72 1.56
CA GLU A 456 8.12 32.29 0.31
C GLU A 456 8.61 30.86 0.01
N GLY A 457 7.73 29.98 -0.48
CA GLY A 457 8.03 28.54 -0.65
C GLY A 457 9.25 28.24 -1.51
N PHE A 458 9.75 29.21 -2.27
CA PHE A 458 11.05 29.17 -2.94
C PHE A 458 11.65 30.57 -3.13
N VAL A 459 12.96 30.63 -3.36
CA VAL A 459 13.69 31.85 -3.76
C VAL A 459 14.51 31.57 -5.03
N GLN A 460 14.24 32.28 -6.13
CA GLN A 460 15.01 32.13 -7.39
C GLN A 460 16.42 32.70 -7.25
N HIS A 461 17.39 32.08 -7.93
CA HIS A 461 18.76 32.62 -8.05
C HIS A 461 18.80 33.67 -9.16
N PRO A 462 19.45 34.84 -8.97
CA PRO A 462 19.44 35.90 -9.98
C PRO A 462 20.25 35.55 -11.24
N THR A 463 21.25 34.68 -11.13
CA THR A 463 22.23 34.40 -12.19
C THR A 463 22.30 32.91 -12.59
N ALA A 464 21.43 32.07 -12.05
CA ALA A 464 21.40 30.65 -12.38
C ALA A 464 19.96 30.16 -12.52
N ASN A 465 19.72 29.16 -13.39
CA ASN A 465 18.42 28.48 -13.51
C ASN A 465 18.21 27.49 -12.36
N ALA A 466 18.26 28.00 -11.13
CA ALA A 466 18.10 27.26 -9.90
C ALA A 466 17.21 28.04 -8.92
N ARG A 467 16.49 27.30 -8.07
CA ARG A 467 15.70 27.87 -6.98
C ARG A 467 16.07 27.20 -5.65
N LEU A 468 16.11 28.01 -4.61
CA LEU A 468 16.17 27.56 -3.23
C LEU A 468 14.74 27.19 -2.82
N MET A 469 14.40 25.91 -2.83
CA MET A 469 13.11 25.39 -2.39
C MET A 469 13.14 25.16 -0.88
N ILE A 470 12.09 25.59 -0.18
CA ILE A 470 11.93 25.33 1.25
C ILE A 470 10.70 24.45 1.42
N ALA A 471 10.93 23.17 1.67
CA ALA A 471 9.88 22.18 1.83
C ALA A 471 9.79 21.72 3.28
N LYS A 472 8.56 21.48 3.76
CA LYS A 472 8.35 20.80 5.03
C LYS A 472 8.46 19.28 4.82
N VAL A 473 9.30 18.60 5.59
CA VAL A 473 9.46 17.14 5.56
C VAL A 473 9.21 16.61 6.97
N CYS A 474 8.03 16.03 7.19
CA CYS A 474 7.56 15.56 8.51
C CYS A 474 7.50 16.70 9.55
N THR A 475 8.34 16.64 10.58
CA THR A 475 8.46 17.63 11.67
C THR A 475 9.49 18.71 11.37
N ASP A 476 10.36 18.48 10.39
CA ASP A 476 11.48 19.35 10.07
C ASP A 476 11.23 20.09 8.76
N TYR A 477 12.05 21.12 8.55
CA TYR A 477 12.08 21.86 7.30
C TYR A 477 13.32 21.44 6.53
N ARG A 478 13.22 21.53 5.22
CA ARG A 478 14.26 21.17 4.29
C ARG A 478 14.44 22.30 3.32
N ILE A 479 15.63 22.85 3.32
CA ILE A 479 16.09 23.65 2.20
C ILE A 479 16.64 22.68 1.17
N ALA A 480 16.32 22.89 -0.09
CA ALA A 480 16.85 22.12 -1.19
C ALA A 480 17.08 23.07 -2.35
N VAL A 481 18.28 23.05 -2.89
CA VAL A 481 18.54 23.78 -4.13
C VAL A 481 18.20 22.84 -5.25
N VAL A 482 17.16 23.18 -5.99
CA VAL A 482 16.69 22.38 -7.11
C VAL A 482 16.94 23.17 -8.40
N PRO A 483 17.42 22.50 -9.46
CA PRO A 483 17.36 23.09 -10.78
C PRO A 483 15.89 23.42 -11.11
N ILE A 484 15.70 24.47 -11.89
CA ILE A 484 14.38 24.79 -12.42
C ILE A 484 14.07 23.74 -13.49
N ASP A 485 12.98 22.99 -13.31
CA ASP A 485 12.47 22.09 -14.35
C ASP A 485 11.98 22.94 -15.52
N ALA A 486 12.41 22.56 -16.72
CA ALA A 486 12.19 23.33 -17.92
C ALA A 486 10.70 23.43 -18.31
N GLU A 487 9.92 22.43 -17.92
CA GLU A 487 8.51 22.30 -18.29
C GLU A 487 7.56 22.90 -17.24
N GLU A 488 8.04 23.28 -16.06
CA GLU A 488 7.20 23.73 -14.93
C GLU A 488 7.14 25.26 -14.71
N VAL A 489 7.77 26.07 -15.58
CA VAL A 489 7.95 27.52 -15.32
C VAL A 489 7.51 28.39 -16.49
N ASP A 490 6.61 29.33 -16.22
CA ASP A 490 6.07 30.33 -17.17
C ASP A 490 7.03 31.53 -17.37
N ASP A 491 8.04 31.67 -16.50
CA ASP A 491 8.87 32.85 -16.30
C ASP A 491 10.37 32.52 -16.29
N TRP A 492 10.86 31.98 -17.41
CA TRP A 492 12.29 31.76 -17.62
C TRP A 492 13.10 33.05 -17.62
N ASN A 493 14.28 33.03 -16.99
CA ASN A 493 15.29 34.06 -17.20
C ASN A 493 16.04 33.81 -18.52
N LEU A 494 15.34 34.04 -19.64
CA LEU A 494 15.82 33.76 -21.01
C LEU A 494 17.15 34.44 -21.33
N LYS A 495 17.47 35.57 -20.67
CA LYS A 495 18.76 36.27 -20.82
C LYS A 495 19.96 35.41 -20.40
N LEU A 496 19.79 34.48 -19.45
CA LEU A 496 20.85 33.56 -19.04
C LEU A 496 21.07 32.41 -20.04
N LEU A 497 20.00 31.96 -20.72
CA LEU A 497 20.07 30.87 -21.70
C LEU A 497 20.58 31.33 -23.06
N PHE A 498 20.19 32.54 -23.48
CA PHE A 498 20.41 33.02 -24.84
C PHE A 498 21.37 34.22 -24.92
N GLY A 499 21.90 34.68 -23.78
CA GLY A 499 22.73 35.88 -23.68
C GLY A 499 21.90 37.17 -23.81
N SER A 500 22.46 38.28 -23.35
CA SER A 500 21.90 39.61 -23.62
C SER A 500 22.21 39.99 -25.07
N GLN A 501 21.19 40.13 -25.90
CA GLN A 501 21.30 40.81 -27.21
C GLN A 501 21.70 42.28 -27.03
#